data_AF-A0A524E1P9-F1
#
_entry.id   AF-A0A524E1P9-F1
#
_cell.length_a   1.000
_cell.length_b   1.000
_cell.length_c   1.000
_cell.angle_alpha   90.00
_cell.angle_beta   90.00
_cell.angle_gamma   90.00
#
_symmetry.space_group_name_H-M   'P 1'
#
loop_
_entity.id
_entity.type
_entity.pdbx_description
1 polymer ?
#
loop_
_entity_poly.entity_id
_entity_poly.type
_entity_poly.pdbx_seq_one_letter_code
_entity_poly.pdbx_strand_id
1 'polypeptide(L)'
;MNGKEEQLVYLITERDVSSIQILGERLKLPEDEVVSLIEKLLESGELRGNLTADHNRFFKSDVKPTPARQTEKQEEIPDFLEFDPRPGRYTALLGFAIVVVGIVLLFSAGGSIEQENVGTAIMLVGVIVLLSGCYYLGRRKTP
;
A
#
# COMPACT_ATOMS: atom_id res chain seq x y z
N MET A 1 -42.51 3.74 28.48
CA MET A 1 -41.76 4.13 27.28
C MET A 1 -42.57 3.71 26.08
N ASN A 2 -42.71 4.60 25.10
CA ASN A 2 -43.48 4.34 23.89
C ASN A 2 -42.63 3.47 22.95
N GLY A 3 -43.19 2.44 22.31
CA GLY A 3 -42.38 1.49 21.51
C GLY A 3 -41.58 2.13 20.35
N LYS A 4 -41.94 3.36 19.94
CA LYS A 4 -41.21 4.16 18.95
C LYS A 4 -40.00 4.90 19.53
N GLU A 5 -40.06 5.28 20.81
CA GLU A 5 -38.96 5.94 21.53
C GLU A 5 -37.78 4.96 21.71
N GLU A 6 -38.06 3.71 22.10
CA GLU A 6 -37.06 2.65 22.23
C GLU A 6 -36.40 2.31 20.88
N GLN A 7 -37.18 2.27 19.79
CA GLN A 7 -36.65 2.04 18.44
C GLN A 7 -35.76 3.19 17.97
N LEU A 8 -36.11 4.43 18.30
CA LEU A 8 -35.29 5.60 17.98
C LEU A 8 -33.95 5.55 18.74
N VAL A 9 -33.97 5.22 20.03
CA VAL A 9 -32.77 5.03 20.84
C VAL A 9 -31.90 3.90 20.29
N TYR A 10 -32.49 2.78 19.86
CA TYR A 10 -31.78 1.67 19.21
C TYR A 10 -31.11 2.09 17.90
N LEU A 11 -31.84 2.78 17.02
CA LEU A 11 -31.33 3.22 15.71
C LEU A 11 -30.18 4.24 15.85
N ILE A 12 -30.30 5.13 16.82
CA ILE A 12 -29.24 6.09 17.12
C ILE A 12 -28.08 5.33 17.76
N THR A 13 -28.30 4.62 18.87
CA THR A 13 -27.25 4.04 19.73
C THR A 13 -26.53 2.85 19.11
N GLU A 14 -27.24 1.85 18.61
CA GLU A 14 -26.65 0.59 18.11
C GLU A 14 -26.33 0.63 16.62
N ARG A 15 -27.07 1.40 15.83
CA ARG A 15 -26.92 1.45 14.36
C ARG A 15 -26.18 2.69 13.86
N ASP A 16 -25.75 3.58 14.76
CA ASP A 16 -25.02 4.82 14.47
C ASP A 16 -25.66 5.69 13.36
N VAL A 17 -27.00 5.70 13.31
CA VAL A 17 -27.72 6.50 12.32
C VAL A 17 -27.81 7.95 12.81
N SER A 18 -27.19 8.87 12.07
CA SER A 18 -27.14 10.31 12.41
C SER A 18 -28.09 11.18 11.59
N SER A 19 -28.68 10.67 10.50
CA SER A 19 -29.59 11.43 9.64
C SER A 19 -31.05 11.29 10.11
N ILE A 20 -31.72 12.42 10.31
CA ILE A 20 -33.11 12.48 10.77
C ILE A 20 -34.06 11.96 9.69
N GLN A 21 -33.77 12.24 8.42
CA GLN A 21 -34.50 11.68 7.27
C GLN A 21 -34.49 10.13 7.28
N ILE A 22 -33.32 9.52 7.48
CA ILE A 22 -33.19 8.06 7.54
C ILE A 22 -33.93 7.49 8.78
N LEU A 23 -33.92 8.20 9.90
CA LEU A 23 -34.68 7.84 11.10
C LEU A 23 -36.20 7.91 10.85
N GLY A 24 -36.68 8.95 10.17
CA GLY A 24 -38.09 9.12 9.78
C GLY A 24 -38.57 8.04 8.82
N GLU A 25 -37.77 7.68 7.82
CA GLU A 25 -38.07 6.57 6.90
C GLU A 25 -38.17 5.22 7.62
N ARG A 26 -37.26 4.96 8.57
CA ARG A 26 -37.23 3.71 9.37
C ARG A 26 -38.40 3.62 10.34
N LEU A 27 -38.74 4.73 10.99
CA LEU A 27 -39.82 4.82 11.99
C LEU A 27 -41.19 5.06 11.36
N LYS A 28 -41.26 5.33 10.05
CA LYS A 28 -42.45 5.76 9.30
C LYS A 28 -43.12 6.98 9.96
N LEU A 29 -42.30 7.94 10.36
CA LEU A 29 -42.73 9.20 10.97
C LEU A 29 -42.27 10.38 10.10
N PRO A 30 -43.02 11.49 10.07
CA PRO A 30 -42.53 12.72 9.48
C PRO A 30 -41.34 13.24 10.29
N GLU A 31 -40.42 13.94 9.62
CA GLU A 31 -39.17 14.41 10.22
C GLU A 31 -39.41 15.30 11.46
N ASP A 32 -40.45 16.13 11.42
CA ASP A 32 -40.87 16.98 12.55
C ASP A 32 -41.26 16.18 13.82
N GLU A 33 -41.88 15.02 13.63
CA GLU A 33 -42.21 14.11 14.74
C GLU A 33 -40.97 13.40 15.28
N VAL A 34 -39.98 13.13 14.43
CA VAL A 34 -38.70 12.55 14.86
C VAL A 34 -37.90 13.57 15.66
N VAL A 35 -37.88 14.84 15.24
CA VAL A 35 -37.23 15.94 15.97
C VAL A 35 -37.84 16.09 17.37
N SER A 36 -39.17 16.18 17.47
CA SER A 36 -39.84 16.32 18.77
C SER A 36 -39.62 15.12 19.70
N LEU A 37 -39.51 13.90 19.14
CA LEU A 37 -39.13 12.71 19.91
C LEU A 37 -37.69 12.78 20.40
N ILE A 38 -36.75 13.26 19.57
CA ILE A 38 -35.35 13.44 19.97
C ILE A 38 -35.24 14.49 21.07
N GLU A 39 -35.93 15.63 20.95
CA GLU A 39 -35.95 16.69 21.97
C GLU A 39 -36.49 16.18 23.31
N LYS A 40 -37.60 15.44 23.28
CA LYS A 40 -38.17 14.82 24.48
C LYS A 40 -37.21 13.80 25.12
N LEU A 41 -36.48 13.04 24.31
CA LEU A 41 -35.49 12.08 24.78
C LEU A 41 -34.21 12.75 25.31
N LEU A 42 -33.84 13.93 24.78
CA LEU A 42 -32.78 14.78 25.32
C LEU A 42 -33.18 15.38 26.69
N GLU A 43 -34.42 15.87 26.83
CA GLU A 43 -34.96 16.40 28.09
C GLU A 43 -35.04 15.33 29.18
N SER A 44 -35.42 14.10 28.81
CA SER A 44 -35.46 12.95 29.73
C SER A 44 -34.08 12.40 30.12
N GLY A 45 -33.02 12.82 29.42
CA GLY A 45 -31.64 12.36 29.65
C GLY A 45 -31.34 10.96 29.10
N GLU A 46 -32.27 10.33 28.36
CA GLU A 46 -32.09 9.02 27.72
C GLU A 46 -31.20 9.09 26.48
N LEU A 47 -31.15 10.25 25.80
CA LEU A 47 -30.21 10.53 24.71
C LEU A 47 -29.24 11.65 25.10
N ARG A 48 -27.98 11.55 24.64
CA ARG A 48 -26.95 12.58 24.82
C ARG A 48 -26.33 12.94 23.48
N GLY A 49 -26.54 14.19 23.05
CA GLY A 49 -26.08 14.66 21.76
C GLY A 49 -26.55 16.08 21.45
N ASN A 50 -26.32 16.51 20.21
CA ASN A 50 -26.74 17.80 19.72
C ASN A 50 -27.38 17.66 18.33
N LEU A 51 -28.46 18.42 18.12
CA LEU A 51 -29.11 18.55 16.81
C LEU A 51 -28.39 19.64 16.00
N THR A 52 -28.24 19.45 14.70
CA THR A 52 -27.78 20.54 13.82
C THR A 52 -28.83 21.65 13.72
N ALA A 53 -28.39 22.91 13.53
CA ALA A 53 -29.29 24.06 13.34
C ALA A 53 -30.32 23.86 12.20
N ASP A 54 -29.95 23.08 11.18
CA ASP A 54 -30.81 22.78 10.03
C ASP A 54 -31.79 21.62 10.29
N HIS A 55 -31.86 21.07 11.51
CA HIS A 55 -32.72 19.94 11.90
C HIS A 55 -32.58 18.67 11.03
N ASN A 56 -31.49 18.56 10.27
CA ASN A 56 -31.25 17.45 9.35
C ASN A 56 -30.49 16.27 9.98
N ARG A 57 -29.69 16.53 11.03
CA ARG A 57 -28.81 15.52 11.65
C ARG A 57 -28.76 15.62 13.17
N PHE A 58 -28.64 14.47 13.82
CA PHE A 58 -28.38 14.31 15.24
C PHE A 58 -26.96 13.75 15.45
N PHE A 59 -26.13 14.45 16.23
CA PHE A 59 -24.79 14.03 16.59
C PHE A 59 -24.74 13.62 18.06
N LYS A 60 -24.40 12.35 18.33
CA LYS A 60 -24.13 11.89 19.70
C LYS A 60 -22.92 12.61 20.27
N SER A 61 -22.98 13.03 21.54
CA SER A 61 -21.90 13.74 22.21
C SER A 61 -20.70 12.84 22.56
N ASP A 62 -20.90 11.52 22.63
CA ASP A 62 -19.87 10.55 23.02
C ASP A 62 -19.10 9.93 21.83
N VAL A 63 -19.26 10.44 20.61
CA VAL A 63 -18.49 9.94 19.47
C VAL A 63 -17.11 10.58 19.50
N LYS A 64 -16.21 9.94 20.25
CA LYS A 64 -14.76 10.11 20.06
C LYS A 64 -14.50 9.82 18.57
N PRO A 65 -13.93 10.75 17.78
CA PRO A 65 -13.66 10.50 16.38
C PRO A 65 -12.83 9.22 16.31
N THR A 66 -13.39 8.16 15.72
CA THR A 66 -12.62 6.96 15.40
C THR A 66 -11.46 7.47 14.55
N PRO A 67 -10.20 7.26 14.95
CA PRO A 67 -9.09 7.63 14.10
C PRO A 67 -9.33 6.92 12.78
N ALA A 68 -9.49 7.70 11.72
CA ALA A 68 -9.69 7.18 10.38
C ALA A 68 -8.67 6.06 10.20
N ARG A 69 -9.14 4.85 9.85
CA ARG A 69 -8.27 3.71 9.61
C ARG A 69 -7.29 4.18 8.56
N GLN A 70 -6.06 4.49 8.99
CA GLN A 70 -4.97 4.81 8.09
C GLN A 70 -4.69 3.50 7.40
N THR A 71 -5.39 3.28 6.28
CA THR A 71 -4.94 2.32 5.29
C THR A 71 -3.60 2.91 4.88
N GLU A 72 -2.51 2.37 5.43
CA GLU A 72 -1.18 2.56 4.87
C GLU A 72 -1.32 2.15 3.42
N LYS A 73 -1.57 3.12 2.56
CA LYS A 73 -1.41 2.96 1.14
C LYS A 73 0.08 2.74 1.01
N GLN A 74 0.50 1.48 0.97
CA GLN A 74 1.83 1.15 0.49
C GLN A 74 1.91 1.87 -0.85
N GLU A 75 2.70 2.92 -0.91
CA GLU A 75 3.01 3.59 -2.15
C GLU A 75 3.76 2.53 -2.96
N GLU A 76 3.02 1.77 -3.78
CA GLU A 76 3.62 0.89 -4.78
C GLU A 76 4.51 1.80 -5.61
N ILE A 77 5.82 1.64 -5.43
CA ILE A 77 6.83 2.32 -6.23
C ILE A 77 6.48 1.95 -7.67
N PRO A 78 6.18 2.93 -8.54
CA PRO A 78 5.69 2.62 -9.86
C PRO A 78 6.72 1.79 -10.63
N ASP A 79 6.25 0.77 -11.36
CA ASP A 79 7.08 -0.24 -12.05
C ASP A 79 8.27 0.31 -12.87
N PHE A 80 8.17 1.55 -13.38
CA PHE A 80 9.27 2.18 -14.13
C PHE A 80 10.44 2.66 -13.26
N LEU A 81 10.26 2.76 -11.94
CA LEU A 81 11.33 3.00 -10.96
C LEU A 81 11.92 1.68 -10.43
N GLU A 82 11.32 0.53 -10.76
CA GLU A 82 11.90 -0.76 -10.40
C GLU A 82 13.11 -1.05 -11.28
N PHE A 83 14.26 -1.21 -10.62
CA PHE A 83 15.49 -1.60 -11.29
C PHE A 83 15.39 -3.06 -11.77
N ASP A 84 15.53 -3.28 -13.08
CA ASP A 84 15.62 -4.63 -13.64
C ASP A 84 17.08 -5.15 -13.57
N PRO A 85 17.40 -6.16 -12.74
CA PRO A 85 18.74 -6.72 -12.63
C PRO A 85 19.09 -7.71 -13.76
N ARG A 86 18.12 -8.16 -14.55
CA ARG A 86 18.30 -9.19 -15.58
C ARG A 86 19.40 -8.84 -16.60
N PRO A 87 19.42 -7.65 -17.23
CA PRO A 87 20.45 -7.32 -18.22
C PRO A 87 21.87 -7.37 -17.64
N GLY A 88 22.07 -6.87 -16.41
CA GLY A 88 23.35 -6.95 -15.74
C GLY A 88 23.76 -8.38 -15.35
N ARG A 89 22.79 -9.22 -14.96
CA ARG A 89 23.05 -10.63 -14.65
C ARG A 89 23.49 -11.38 -15.89
N TYR A 90 22.82 -11.20 -17.02
CA TYR A 90 23.19 -11.86 -18.27
C TYR A 90 24.58 -11.44 -18.76
N THR A 91 24.91 -10.16 -18.68
CA THR A 91 26.23 -9.65 -19.07
C THR A 91 27.35 -10.18 -18.17
N ALA A 92 27.15 -10.21 -16.85
CA ALA A 92 28.12 -10.80 -15.92
C ALA A 92 28.33 -12.30 -16.20
N LEU A 93 27.25 -13.04 -16.43
CA LEU A 93 27.30 -14.49 -16.67
C LEU A 93 27.99 -14.82 -18.01
N LEU A 94 27.75 -14.01 -19.04
CA LEU A 94 28.45 -14.10 -20.32
C LEU A 94 29.95 -13.81 -20.15
N GLY A 95 30.31 -12.72 -19.45
CA GLY A 95 31.71 -12.39 -19.16
C GLY A 95 32.42 -13.50 -18.41
N PHE A 96 31.77 -14.09 -17.41
CA PHE A 96 32.29 -15.25 -16.69
C PHE A 96 32.55 -16.45 -17.61
N ALA A 97 31.62 -16.77 -18.49
CA ALA A 97 31.80 -17.87 -19.46
C ALA A 97 33.01 -17.62 -20.39
N ILE A 98 33.20 -16.39 -20.86
CA ILE A 98 34.35 -16.01 -21.70
C ILE A 98 35.67 -16.18 -20.92
N VAL A 99 35.71 -15.78 -19.64
CA VAL A 99 36.89 -15.98 -18.78
C VAL A 99 37.22 -17.46 -18.64
N VAL A 100 36.21 -18.31 -18.40
CA VAL A 100 36.41 -19.77 -18.31
C VAL A 100 37.03 -20.31 -19.59
N VAL A 101 36.52 -19.90 -20.77
CA VAL A 101 37.10 -20.30 -22.06
C VAL A 101 38.55 -19.84 -22.20
N GLY A 102 38.85 -18.59 -21.84
CA GLY A 102 40.22 -18.06 -21.87
C GLY A 102 41.18 -18.86 -20.98
N ILE A 103 40.75 -19.23 -19.79
CA ILE A 103 41.53 -20.07 -18.85
C ILE A 103 41.79 -21.46 -19.45
N VAL A 104 40.76 -22.11 -20.01
CA VAL A 104 40.91 -23.43 -20.63
C VAL A 104 41.91 -23.39 -21.79
N LEU A 105 41.85 -22.36 -22.63
CA LEU A 105 42.82 -22.17 -23.72
C LEU A 105 44.23 -21.96 -23.20
N LEU A 106 44.41 -21.20 -22.12
CA LEU A 106 45.71 -20.99 -21.48
C LEU A 106 46.31 -22.31 -20.97
N PHE A 107 45.51 -23.13 -20.29
CA PHE A 107 45.94 -24.45 -19.81
C PHE A 107 46.24 -25.42 -20.95
N SER A 108 45.55 -25.30 -22.07
CA SER A 108 45.77 -26.14 -23.26
C SER A 108 46.96 -25.71 -24.12
N ALA A 109 47.52 -24.51 -23.91
CA ALA A 109 48.52 -23.93 -24.80
C ALA A 109 49.89 -24.63 -24.76
N GLY A 110 50.21 -25.36 -23.69
CA GLY A 110 51.38 -26.24 -23.62
C GLY A 110 52.73 -25.55 -23.88
N GLY A 111 52.87 -24.26 -23.55
CA GLY A 111 54.08 -23.46 -23.79
C GLY A 111 54.16 -22.79 -25.16
N SER A 112 53.10 -22.86 -25.98
CA SER A 112 52.99 -22.07 -27.21
C SER A 112 52.65 -20.61 -26.89
N ILE A 113 53.62 -19.72 -27.06
CA ILE A 113 53.48 -18.28 -26.81
C ILE A 113 52.32 -17.66 -27.60
N GLU A 114 52.10 -18.10 -28.84
CA GLU A 114 50.99 -17.58 -29.66
C GLU A 114 49.63 -17.93 -29.07
N GLN A 115 49.44 -19.18 -28.62
CA GLN A 115 48.18 -19.62 -28.01
C GLN A 115 47.96 -19.00 -26.62
N GLU A 116 49.03 -18.82 -25.84
CA GLU A 116 48.97 -18.12 -24.55
C GLU A 116 48.54 -16.66 -24.71
N ASN A 117 49.06 -15.96 -25.72
CA ASN A 117 48.66 -14.59 -26.03
C ASN A 117 47.19 -14.50 -26.41
N VAL A 118 46.69 -15.45 -27.22
CA VAL A 118 45.27 -15.52 -27.59
C VAL A 118 44.40 -15.81 -26.37
N GLY A 119 44.75 -16.79 -25.54
CA GLY A 119 44.04 -17.10 -24.30
C GLY A 119 44.00 -15.92 -23.33
N THR A 120 45.13 -15.20 -23.19
CA THR A 120 45.24 -14.01 -22.36
C THR A 120 44.36 -12.87 -22.88
N ALA A 121 44.32 -12.65 -24.21
CA ALA A 121 43.46 -11.63 -24.82
C ALA A 121 41.98 -11.94 -24.61
N ILE A 122 41.56 -13.20 -24.79
CA ILE A 122 40.19 -13.65 -24.56
C ILE A 122 39.81 -13.47 -23.09
N MET A 123 40.71 -13.84 -22.18
CA MET A 123 40.50 -13.66 -20.74
C MET A 123 40.35 -12.18 -20.37
N LEU A 124 41.17 -11.29 -20.91
CA LEU A 124 41.06 -9.84 -20.69
C LEU A 124 39.69 -9.30 -21.15
N VAL A 125 39.24 -9.70 -22.34
CA VAL A 125 37.91 -9.33 -22.85
C VAL A 125 36.81 -9.84 -21.93
N GLY A 126 36.91 -11.11 -21.49
CA GLY A 126 35.95 -11.70 -20.56
C GLY A 126 35.88 -10.94 -19.23
N VAL A 127 37.03 -10.54 -18.67
CA VAL A 127 37.10 -9.75 -17.44
C VAL A 127 36.44 -8.38 -17.61
N ILE A 128 36.66 -7.69 -18.73
CA ILE A 128 36.03 -6.39 -18.99
C ILE A 128 34.50 -6.52 -19.04
N VAL A 129 33.99 -7.53 -19.75
CA VAL A 129 32.55 -7.80 -19.84
C VAL A 129 31.96 -8.17 -18.48
N LEU A 130 32.65 -9.03 -17.72
CA LEU A 130 32.26 -9.43 -16.37
C LEU A 130 32.17 -8.21 -15.43
N LEU A 131 33.21 -7.38 -15.40
CA LEU A 131 33.25 -6.16 -14.59
C LEU A 131 32.15 -5.17 -14.99
N SER A 132 31.84 -5.05 -16.27
CA SER A 132 30.75 -4.19 -16.75
C SER A 132 29.39 -4.66 -16.24
N GLY A 133 29.11 -5.97 -16.29
CA GLY A 133 27.87 -6.55 -15.74
C GLY A 133 27.79 -6.40 -14.21
N CYS A 134 28.89 -6.66 -13.51
CA CYS A 134 28.99 -6.46 -12.06
C CYS A 134 28.80 -4.99 -11.65
N TYR A 135 29.38 -4.05 -12.42
CA TYR A 135 29.22 -2.62 -12.18
C TYR A 135 27.76 -2.19 -12.36
N TYR A 136 27.08 -2.70 -13.39
CA TYR A 136 25.65 -2.45 -13.59
C TYR A 136 24.82 -2.92 -12.39
N LEU A 137 25.11 -4.11 -11.84
CA LEU A 137 24.43 -4.62 -10.64
C LEU A 137 24.78 -3.79 -9.39
N GLY A 138 26.05 -3.42 -9.23
CA GLY A 138 26.57 -2.73 -8.05
C GLY A 138 26.20 -1.25 -7.96
N ARG A 139 25.77 -0.63 -9.07
CA ARG A 139 25.36 0.79 -9.10
C ARG A 139 24.02 1.05 -8.40
N ARG A 140 23.33 0.02 -7.91
CA ARG A 140 22.11 0.18 -7.12
C ARG A 140 22.45 0.91 -5.80
N LYS A 141 21.75 2.02 -5.54
CA LYS A 141 21.67 2.58 -4.19
C LYS A 141 20.88 1.57 -3.35
N THR A 142 21.55 0.90 -2.42
CA THR A 142 20.89 0.12 -1.37
C THR A 142 19.86 1.02 -0.67
N PRO A 143 18.63 0.52 -0.41
CA PRO A 143 17.67 1.25 0.41
C PRO A 143 18.21 1.49 1.82
#